data_AF-A0A383B5P7-F1
#
_entry.id   AF-A0A383B5P7-F1
#
_cell.length_a   1.000
_cell.length_b   1.000
_cell.length_c   1.000
_cell.angle_alpha   90.00
_cell.angle_beta   90.00
_cell.angle_gamma   90.00
#
_symmetry.space_group_name_H-M   'P 1'
#
loop_
_entity.id
_entity.type
_entity.pdbx_description
1 polymer ?
#
loop_
_entity_poly.entity_id
_entity_poly.type
_entity_poly.pdbx_seq_one_letter_code
_entity_poly.pdbx_strand_id
1 'polypeptide(L)'
;VAIIGILAGVGIPMYNGYMEEAKKRVTEANHNVIYKFMLSETTKCEIDSSGGILNLDGQNLLKCSDLFGTNVSTSKINMAMYNYFGANIENAYNSNIPPVHPGRYQGSCVPSGTNPENWGGLNEQGTQHLAVGWWPNVTRLTLYLDTCIESSGKALSKVYHIRGKE
;
A
#
# COMPACT_ATOMS: atom_id res chain seq x y z
N VAL A 1 43.98 -26.65 14.34
CA VAL A 1 43.75 -26.02 13.02
C VAL A 1 42.49 -25.17 13.13
N ALA A 2 42.64 -23.86 13.29
CA ALA A 2 41.55 -22.89 13.32
C ALA A 2 41.60 -22.11 12.00
N ILE A 3 40.81 -22.54 11.04
CA ILE A 3 40.73 -21.96 9.69
C ILE A 3 39.26 -21.77 9.38
N ILE A 4 38.61 -20.73 9.90
CA ILE A 4 37.46 -20.04 9.24
C ILE A 4 37.27 -18.62 9.85
N GLY A 5 38.34 -17.82 9.96
CA GLY A 5 38.27 -16.53 10.66
C GLY A 5 38.22 -15.26 9.80
N ILE A 6 38.45 -15.32 8.47
CA ILE A 6 38.76 -14.10 7.67
C ILE A 6 38.13 -14.16 6.26
N LEU A 7 36.94 -14.74 6.08
CA LEU A 7 36.25 -14.73 4.77
C LEU A 7 34.79 -14.26 4.85
N ALA A 8 34.45 -13.39 5.81
CA ALA A 8 33.18 -12.65 5.81
C ALA A 8 33.34 -11.14 5.50
N GLY A 9 34.58 -10.68 5.28
CA GLY A 9 34.91 -9.25 5.22
C GLY A 9 35.12 -8.67 3.82
N VAL A 10 34.96 -9.45 2.76
CA VAL A 10 35.19 -8.99 1.38
C VAL A 10 34.15 -9.61 0.43
N GLY A 11 33.03 -8.90 0.27
CA GLY A 11 31.95 -9.25 -0.64
C GLY A 11 30.57 -8.91 -0.04
N ILE A 12 29.78 -7.93 -0.51
CA ILE A 12 29.85 -7.26 -1.80
C ILE A 12 29.28 -5.82 -1.72
N PRO A 13 30.08 -4.75 -2.00
CA PRO A 13 29.52 -3.40 -2.12
C PRO A 13 28.64 -3.22 -3.36
N MET A 14 28.66 -4.18 -4.30
CA MET A 14 27.96 -4.15 -5.58
C MET A 14 26.59 -4.88 -5.59
N TYR A 15 26.31 -5.80 -4.65
CA TYR A 15 24.97 -6.43 -4.58
C TYR A 15 23.93 -5.47 -4.00
N ASN A 16 24.38 -4.50 -3.20
CA ASN A 16 23.47 -3.52 -2.59
C ASN A 16 22.73 -2.70 -3.64
N GLY A 17 23.36 -2.33 -4.76
CA GLY A 17 22.70 -1.59 -5.84
C GLY A 17 21.63 -2.40 -6.58
N TYR A 18 21.93 -3.65 -6.95
CA TYR A 18 20.94 -4.53 -7.59
C TYR A 18 19.78 -4.90 -6.65
N MET A 19 20.07 -5.08 -5.35
CA MET A 19 19.04 -5.31 -4.34
C MET A 19 18.18 -4.07 -4.13
N GLU A 20 18.75 -2.86 -4.14
CA GLU A 20 17.99 -1.62 -4.03
C GLU A 20 17.04 -1.42 -5.23
N GLU A 21 17.54 -1.61 -6.45
CA GLU A 21 16.73 -1.55 -7.67
C GLU A 21 15.65 -2.64 -7.72
N ALA A 22 15.95 -3.85 -7.24
CA ALA A 22 14.96 -4.91 -7.10
C ALA A 22 13.86 -4.51 -6.11
N LYS A 23 14.20 -3.94 -4.96
CA LYS A 23 13.23 -3.44 -3.97
C LYS A 23 12.33 -2.36 -4.57
N LYS A 24 12.89 -1.38 -5.28
CA LYS A 24 12.12 -0.35 -6.01
C LYS A 24 11.10 -0.97 -6.97
N ARG A 25 11.54 -1.92 -7.81
CA ARG A 25 10.67 -2.61 -8.77
C ARG A 25 9.57 -3.43 -8.10
N VAL A 26 9.86 -4.09 -6.99
CA VAL A 26 8.83 -4.81 -6.21
C VAL A 26 7.83 -3.82 -5.62
N THR A 27 8.29 -2.69 -5.08
CA THR A 27 7.41 -1.62 -4.56
C THR A 27 6.51 -1.02 -5.66
N GLU A 28 7.04 -0.81 -6.87
CA GLU A 28 6.26 -0.41 -8.05
C GLU A 28 5.25 -1.47 -8.48
N ALA A 29 5.65 -2.75 -8.48
CA ALA A 29 4.76 -3.86 -8.79
C ALA A 29 3.61 -3.93 -7.78
N ASN A 30 3.92 -3.85 -6.47
CA ASN A 30 2.94 -3.82 -5.39
C ASN A 30 1.98 -2.63 -5.55
N HIS A 31 2.48 -1.43 -5.86
CA HIS A 31 1.65 -0.25 -6.14
C HIS A 31 0.66 -0.53 -7.28
N ASN A 32 1.14 -1.12 -8.38
CA ASN A 32 0.29 -1.45 -9.52
C ASN A 32 -0.73 -2.56 -9.22
N VAL A 33 -0.34 -3.58 -8.46
CA VAL A 33 -1.22 -4.67 -8.02
C VAL A 33 -2.32 -4.12 -7.12
N ILE A 34 -1.98 -3.34 -6.09
CA ILE A 34 -2.95 -2.72 -5.19
C ILE A 34 -3.96 -1.88 -5.98
N TYR A 35 -3.48 -1.02 -6.87
CA TYR A 35 -4.35 -0.16 -7.68
C TYR A 35 -5.31 -0.97 -8.56
N LYS A 36 -4.79 -1.92 -9.35
CA LYS A 36 -5.60 -2.74 -10.25
C LYS A 36 -6.56 -3.65 -9.50
N PHE A 37 -6.14 -4.17 -8.35
CA PHE A 37 -6.98 -4.99 -7.49
C PHE A 37 -8.15 -4.18 -6.95
N MET A 38 -7.90 -2.99 -6.38
CA MET A 38 -8.97 -2.12 -5.90
C MET A 38 -9.91 -1.70 -7.02
N LEU A 39 -9.39 -1.36 -8.22
CA LEU A 39 -10.24 -1.10 -9.39
C LEU A 39 -11.18 -2.29 -9.66
N SER A 40 -10.63 -3.49 -9.78
CA SER A 40 -11.39 -4.71 -10.03
C SER A 40 -12.47 -4.96 -8.97
N GLU A 41 -12.14 -4.85 -7.69
CA GLU A 41 -13.09 -5.02 -6.59
C GLU A 41 -14.21 -3.98 -6.64
N THR A 42 -13.87 -2.70 -6.89
CA THR A 42 -14.89 -1.66 -7.01
C THR A 42 -15.80 -1.87 -8.22
N THR A 43 -15.25 -2.27 -9.37
CA THR A 43 -16.04 -2.59 -10.58
C THR A 43 -16.95 -3.80 -10.36
N LYS A 44 -16.50 -4.82 -9.61
CA LYS A 44 -17.39 -5.94 -9.22
C LYS A 44 -18.62 -5.43 -8.47
N CYS A 45 -18.46 -4.45 -7.58
CA CYS A 45 -19.56 -3.85 -6.85
C CYS A 45 -20.50 -3.00 -7.70
N GLU A 46 -20.01 -2.42 -8.80
CA GLU A 46 -20.86 -1.73 -9.78
C GLU A 46 -21.70 -2.72 -10.59
N ILE A 47 -21.15 -3.92 -10.87
CA ILE A 47 -21.85 -5.00 -11.59
C ILE A 47 -22.87 -5.70 -10.67
N ASP A 48 -22.47 -6.04 -9.44
CA ASP A 48 -23.30 -6.70 -8.44
C ASP A 48 -23.18 -5.99 -7.07
N SER A 49 -24.18 -5.15 -6.79
CA SER A 49 -24.27 -4.39 -5.54
C SER A 49 -24.50 -5.25 -4.28
N SER A 50 -24.88 -6.52 -4.41
CA SER A 50 -25.14 -7.42 -3.29
C SER A 50 -23.89 -8.17 -2.80
N GLY A 51 -22.82 -8.10 -3.59
CA GLY A 51 -21.57 -8.81 -3.35
C GLY A 51 -20.75 -8.28 -2.15
N GLY A 52 -19.72 -9.06 -1.82
CA GLY A 52 -18.65 -8.66 -0.92
C GLY A 52 -17.31 -8.59 -1.66
N ILE A 53 -16.40 -7.80 -1.10
CA ILE A 53 -15.06 -7.55 -1.64
C ILE A 53 -14.01 -7.69 -0.54
N LEU A 54 -12.75 -7.71 -0.96
CA LEU A 54 -11.59 -7.98 -0.09
C LEU A 54 -11.77 -9.30 0.64
N ASN A 55 -11.95 -10.39 -0.12
CA ASN A 55 -12.10 -11.72 0.45
C ASN A 55 -10.78 -12.22 1.03
N LEU A 56 -10.71 -12.32 2.35
CA LEU A 56 -9.58 -12.89 3.08
C LEU A 56 -10.03 -14.20 3.72
N ASP A 57 -9.41 -15.31 3.32
CA ASP A 57 -9.69 -16.67 3.83
C ASP A 57 -11.18 -17.06 3.81
N GLY A 58 -11.87 -16.71 2.72
CA GLY A 58 -13.29 -17.00 2.53
C GLY A 58 -14.24 -15.97 3.17
N GLN A 59 -13.71 -14.97 3.89
CA GLN A 59 -14.50 -13.91 4.52
C GLN A 59 -14.32 -12.58 3.79
N ASN A 60 -15.42 -11.97 3.35
CA ASN A 60 -15.38 -10.64 2.75
C ASN A 60 -15.24 -9.58 3.84
N LEU A 61 -14.16 -8.79 3.81
CA LEU A 61 -13.93 -7.73 4.78
C LEU A 61 -14.85 -6.53 4.57
N LEU A 62 -15.35 -6.34 3.34
CA LEU A 62 -16.33 -5.30 3.00
C LEU A 62 -17.48 -5.88 2.17
N LYS A 63 -18.62 -5.21 2.26
CA LYS A 63 -19.74 -5.36 1.33
C LYS A 63 -19.72 -4.23 0.31
N CYS A 64 -20.30 -4.43 -0.86
CA CYS A 64 -20.42 -3.36 -1.85
C CYS A 64 -21.20 -2.15 -1.34
N SER A 65 -22.16 -2.36 -0.43
CA SER A 65 -22.86 -1.29 0.30
C SER A 65 -21.94 -0.42 1.16
N ASP A 66 -20.75 -0.90 1.56
CA ASP A 66 -19.79 -0.09 2.30
C ASP A 66 -19.15 1.01 1.44
N LEU A 67 -19.13 0.83 0.11
CA LEU A 67 -18.63 1.81 -0.87
C LEU A 67 -19.75 2.64 -1.51
N PHE A 68 -20.85 1.98 -1.87
CA PHE A 68 -21.94 2.57 -2.66
C PHE A 68 -23.21 2.88 -1.86
N GLY A 69 -23.26 2.51 -0.58
CA GLY A 69 -24.40 2.77 0.30
C GLY A 69 -24.55 4.24 0.70
N THR A 70 -25.51 4.50 1.58
CA THR A 70 -25.81 5.85 2.10
C THR A 70 -24.85 6.26 3.22
N ASN A 71 -24.43 5.32 4.07
CA ASN A 71 -23.59 5.55 5.24
C ASN A 71 -22.18 4.97 5.05
N VAL A 72 -21.40 5.55 4.15
CA VAL A 72 -20.02 5.10 3.86
C VAL A 72 -19.08 5.50 5.00
N SER A 73 -18.45 4.52 5.62
CA SER A 73 -17.40 4.72 6.64
C SER A 73 -16.02 4.54 6.02
N THR A 74 -15.30 5.65 5.80
CA THR A 74 -13.95 5.62 5.24
C THR A 74 -12.96 4.91 6.16
N SER A 75 -13.12 5.02 7.48
CA SER A 75 -12.29 4.29 8.45
C SER A 75 -12.45 2.79 8.34
N LYS A 76 -13.69 2.29 8.12
CA LYS A 76 -13.95 0.86 7.90
C LYS A 76 -13.26 0.37 6.62
N ILE A 77 -13.36 1.14 5.54
CA ILE A 77 -12.74 0.81 4.25
C ILE A 77 -11.21 0.79 4.38
N ASN A 78 -10.63 1.82 4.99
CA ASN A 78 -9.18 1.92 5.17
C ASN A 78 -8.62 0.77 6.02
N MET A 79 -9.33 0.39 7.09
CA MET A 79 -8.92 -0.74 7.92
C MET A 79 -9.04 -2.08 7.18
N ALA A 80 -10.11 -2.27 6.38
CA ALA A 80 -10.26 -3.47 5.58
C ALA A 80 -9.15 -3.61 4.52
N MET A 81 -8.79 -2.51 3.84
CA MET A 81 -7.67 -2.49 2.91
C MET A 81 -6.34 -2.78 3.61
N TYR A 82 -6.10 -2.18 4.79
CA TYR A 82 -4.91 -2.45 5.60
C TYR A 82 -4.78 -3.94 5.95
N ASN A 83 -5.86 -4.56 6.46
CA ASN A 83 -5.86 -5.97 6.82
C ASN A 83 -5.68 -6.88 5.59
N TYR A 84 -6.38 -6.58 4.49
CA TYR A 84 -6.30 -7.37 3.27
C TYR A 84 -4.88 -7.37 2.69
N PHE A 85 -4.31 -6.19 2.45
CA PHE A 85 -2.99 -6.09 1.84
C PHE A 85 -1.86 -6.44 2.83
N GLY A 86 -2.04 -6.19 4.12
CA GLY A 86 -1.12 -6.64 5.16
C GLY A 86 -0.98 -8.17 5.24
N ALA A 87 -2.00 -8.91 4.82
CA ALA A 87 -1.96 -10.37 4.76
C ALA A 87 -1.48 -10.93 3.41
N ASN A 88 -1.50 -10.13 2.33
CA ASN A 88 -1.27 -10.61 0.96
C ASN A 88 -0.05 -10.00 0.26
N ILE A 89 0.59 -8.99 0.85
CA ILE A 89 1.73 -8.27 0.27
C ILE A 89 2.78 -8.06 1.37
N GLU A 90 4.05 -8.05 0.98
CA GLU A 90 5.17 -7.73 1.87
C GLU A 90 5.83 -6.40 1.49
N ASN A 91 6.37 -5.71 2.48
CA ASN A 91 7.21 -4.55 2.27
C ASN A 91 8.63 -5.01 1.87
N ALA A 92 9.04 -4.68 0.64
CA ALA A 92 10.32 -5.10 0.08
C ALA A 92 11.54 -4.56 0.83
N TYR A 93 11.39 -3.47 1.59
CA TYR A 93 12.49 -2.85 2.32
C TYR A 93 12.64 -3.41 3.73
N ASN A 94 11.53 -3.58 4.45
CA ASN A 94 11.49 -4.12 5.80
C ASN A 94 10.19 -4.90 6.04
N SER A 95 10.29 -6.23 6.17
CA SER A 95 9.13 -7.11 6.39
C SER A 95 8.41 -6.91 7.73
N ASN A 96 9.04 -6.24 8.70
CA ASN A 96 8.41 -5.90 9.98
C ASN A 96 7.51 -4.67 9.87
N ILE A 97 7.64 -3.90 8.80
CA ILE A 97 6.81 -2.73 8.51
C ILE A 97 5.64 -3.16 7.62
N PRO A 98 4.39 -2.78 7.96
CA PRO A 98 3.25 -3.06 7.10
C PRO A 98 3.47 -2.56 5.66
N PRO A 99 3.06 -3.33 4.64
CA PRO A 99 3.19 -2.91 3.24
C PRO A 99 2.31 -1.69 2.94
N VAL A 100 1.23 -1.52 3.70
CA VAL A 100 0.22 -0.48 3.50
C VAL A 100 0.04 0.30 4.80
N HIS A 101 0.01 1.63 4.67
CA HIS A 101 -0.37 2.54 5.74
C HIS A 101 -1.77 3.11 5.47
N PRO A 102 -2.75 2.99 6.40
CA PRO A 102 -4.14 3.39 6.20
C PRO A 102 -4.33 4.90 6.40
N GLY A 103 -3.66 5.71 5.59
CA GLY A 103 -3.69 7.16 5.69
C GLY A 103 -3.12 7.81 4.45
N ARG A 104 -3.45 9.09 4.25
CA ARG A 104 -2.89 9.87 3.14
C ARG A 104 -1.39 10.07 3.34
N TYR A 105 -0.66 10.05 2.25
CA TYR A 105 0.72 10.52 2.22
C TYR A 105 0.79 11.99 2.64
N GLN A 106 1.75 12.33 3.51
CA GLN A 106 1.94 13.68 4.03
C GLN A 106 3.42 14.04 4.00
N GLY A 107 3.80 15.03 3.20
CA GLY A 107 5.16 15.57 3.19
C GLY A 107 6.04 14.99 2.09
N SER A 108 7.20 14.46 2.45
CA SER A 108 8.25 13.97 1.57
C SER A 108 8.55 12.50 1.85
N CYS A 109 8.86 11.74 0.79
CA CYS A 109 9.37 10.39 0.96
C CYS A 109 10.73 10.41 1.66
N VAL A 110 10.99 9.38 2.47
CA VAL A 110 12.24 9.22 3.23
C VAL A 110 12.78 7.79 3.07
N PRO A 111 14.09 7.55 3.32
CA PRO A 111 14.63 6.19 3.32
C PRO A 111 13.89 5.25 4.28
N SER A 112 13.86 3.95 3.96
CA SER A 112 13.35 2.95 4.91
C SER A 112 14.18 2.89 6.19
N GLY A 113 13.52 2.77 7.34
CA GLY A 113 14.14 2.78 8.67
C GLY A 113 14.47 4.17 9.20
N THR A 114 13.92 5.23 8.59
CA THR A 114 14.09 6.61 9.08
C THR A 114 13.19 6.90 10.27
N ASN A 115 11.97 6.39 10.25
CA ASN A 115 10.95 6.61 11.27
C ASN A 115 10.89 5.44 12.26
N PRO A 116 10.37 5.68 13.48
CA PRO A 116 10.13 4.61 14.44
C PRO A 116 9.25 3.48 13.85
N GLU A 117 9.59 2.22 14.10
CA GLU A 117 8.85 1.07 13.54
C GLU A 117 7.36 1.09 13.91
N ASN A 118 7.02 1.57 15.11
CA ASN A 118 5.63 1.68 15.58
C ASN A 118 4.80 2.72 14.81
N TRP A 119 5.41 3.51 13.92
CA TRP A 119 4.69 4.41 13.01
C TRP A 119 4.33 3.74 11.69
N GLY A 120 4.66 2.45 11.52
CA GLY A 120 4.28 1.66 10.35
C GLY A 120 4.90 2.16 9.05
N GLY A 121 6.13 2.68 9.11
CA GLY A 121 6.87 3.13 7.93
C GLY A 121 6.25 4.33 7.23
N LEU A 122 5.62 5.23 7.97
CA LEU A 122 5.00 6.45 7.42
C LEU A 122 5.97 7.20 6.49
N ASN A 123 5.57 7.42 5.24
CA ASN A 123 6.34 8.06 4.18
C ASN A 123 7.70 7.41 3.85
N GLU A 124 7.97 6.19 4.35
CA GLU A 124 9.20 5.47 4.05
C GLU A 124 9.14 4.75 2.71
N GLN A 125 10.31 4.55 2.10
CA GLN A 125 10.44 3.69 0.94
C GLN A 125 9.86 2.30 1.20
N GLY A 126 9.07 1.81 0.26
CA GLY A 126 8.40 0.51 0.35
C GLY A 126 6.97 0.58 0.90
N THR A 127 6.65 1.57 1.72
CA THR A 127 5.32 1.74 2.31
C THR A 127 4.35 2.38 1.31
N GLN A 128 3.17 1.79 1.19
CA GLN A 128 2.10 2.22 0.31
C GLN A 128 1.04 2.96 1.15
N HIS A 129 0.88 4.26 0.96
CA HIS A 129 -0.20 5.02 1.58
C HIS A 129 -1.49 4.79 0.81
N LEU A 130 -2.38 3.96 1.36
CA LEU A 130 -3.65 3.60 0.75
C LEU A 130 -4.79 4.11 1.60
N ALA A 131 -5.59 5.02 1.05
CA ALA A 131 -6.72 5.58 1.76
C ALA A 131 -7.88 5.88 0.82
N VAL A 132 -9.09 5.67 1.32
CA VAL A 132 -10.32 6.17 0.75
C VAL A 132 -10.77 7.38 1.57
N GLY A 133 -11.18 8.44 0.87
CA GLY A 133 -11.68 9.66 1.48
C GLY A 133 -12.71 10.34 0.59
N TRP A 134 -13.53 11.17 1.22
CA TRP A 134 -14.46 12.06 0.50
C TRP A 134 -13.70 13.25 -0.06
N TRP A 135 -13.97 13.58 -1.33
CA TRP A 135 -13.45 14.82 -1.91
C TRP A 135 -14.11 16.03 -1.23
N PRO A 136 -13.36 17.11 -0.91
CA PRO A 136 -13.95 18.29 -0.27
C PRO A 136 -15.13 18.83 -1.07
N ASN A 137 -16.25 19.07 -0.40
CA ASN A 137 -17.46 19.69 -0.95
C ASN A 137 -18.13 18.93 -2.12
N VAL A 138 -17.77 17.67 -2.36
CA VAL A 138 -18.39 16.82 -3.40
C VAL A 138 -18.69 15.45 -2.81
N THR A 139 -19.83 14.85 -3.13
CA THR A 139 -20.19 13.47 -2.78
C THR A 139 -19.42 12.46 -3.64
N ARG A 140 -18.09 12.65 -3.73
CA ARG A 140 -17.18 11.83 -4.53
C ARG A 140 -16.26 11.04 -3.61
N LEU A 141 -16.48 9.73 -3.57
CA LEU A 141 -15.64 8.80 -2.82
C LEU A 141 -14.40 8.49 -3.65
N THR A 142 -13.22 8.78 -3.12
CA THR A 142 -11.97 8.73 -3.88
C THR A 142 -10.97 7.83 -3.17
N LEU A 143 -10.39 6.89 -3.92
CA LEU A 143 -9.22 6.13 -3.54
C LEU A 143 -7.96 6.95 -3.86
N TYR A 144 -7.04 6.97 -2.92
CA TYR A 144 -5.72 7.54 -3.02
C TYR A 144 -4.71 6.45 -2.73
N LEU A 145 -3.79 6.24 -3.66
CA LEU A 145 -2.65 5.37 -3.49
C LEU A 145 -1.39 6.18 -3.77
N ASP A 146 -0.60 6.40 -2.74
CA ASP A 146 0.65 7.16 -2.81
C ASP A 146 1.78 6.26 -2.30
N THR A 147 2.88 6.15 -3.06
CA THR A 147 3.96 5.20 -2.73
C THR A 147 5.31 5.85 -2.79
N CYS A 148 6.08 5.72 -1.72
CA CYS A 148 7.47 6.14 -1.70
C CYS A 148 8.36 5.07 -2.30
N ILE A 149 8.84 5.32 -3.52
CA ILE A 149 9.81 4.46 -4.22
C ILE A 149 11.23 4.99 -4.01
N GLU A 150 11.39 6.33 -3.99
CA GLU A 150 12.66 7.01 -3.79
C GLU A 150 12.65 7.85 -2.51
N SER A 151 13.80 7.94 -1.84
CA SER A 151 13.97 8.59 -0.54
C SER A 151 14.05 10.12 -0.56
N SER A 152 14.21 10.73 -1.74
CA SER A 152 14.21 12.19 -1.92
C SER A 152 13.12 12.64 -2.90
N GLY A 153 12.30 11.69 -3.36
CA GLY A 153 11.29 11.88 -4.39
C GLY A 153 9.92 12.27 -3.85
N LYS A 154 9.03 12.60 -4.79
CA LYS A 154 7.59 12.62 -4.52
C LYS A 154 7.06 11.20 -4.58
N ALA A 155 6.01 10.92 -3.82
CA ALA A 155 5.31 9.65 -3.93
C ALA A 155 4.80 9.43 -5.37
N LEU A 156 4.86 8.19 -5.85
CA LEU A 156 4.11 7.76 -7.03
C LEU A 156 2.64 7.71 -6.65
N SER A 157 1.84 8.60 -7.24
CA SER A 157 0.44 8.79 -6.89
C SER A 157 -0.50 8.22 -7.95
N LYS A 158 -1.53 7.52 -7.50
CA LYS A 158 -2.73 7.19 -8.29
C LYS A 158 -3.98 7.56 -7.53
N VAL A 159 -4.94 8.08 -8.28
CA VAL A 159 -6.24 8.49 -7.77
C VAL A 159 -7.31 7.77 -8.58
N TYR A 160 -8.34 7.28 -7.90
CA TYR A 160 -9.50 6.68 -8.55
C TYR A 160 -10.78 7.09 -7.87
N HIS A 161 -11.75 7.55 -8.64
CA HIS A 161 -13.07 7.93 -8.14
C HIS A 161 -13.96 6.70 -8.11
N ILE A 162 -14.14 6.12 -6.92
CA ILE A 162 -14.98 4.93 -6.69
C ILE A 162 -16.45 5.25 -6.98
N ARG A 163 -16.88 6.46 -6.59
CA ARG A 163 -18.25 6.93 -6.76
C ARG A 163 -18.27 8.43 -6.92
N GLY A 164 -19.18 8.93 -7.74
CA GLY A 164 -19.39 10.36 -8.03
C GLY A 164 -18.91 10.68 -9.44
N LYS A 165 -19.71 11.45 -10.20
CA LYS A 165 -19.35 11.83 -11.58
C LYS A 165 -18.07 12.68 -11.59
N GLU A 166 -17.27 12.51 -12.64
CA GLU A 166 -16.15 13.40 -12.99
C GLU A 166 -16.62 14.84 -13.21
#